data_AF-A0A847CC30-F1
#
_entry.id   AF-A0A847CC30-F1
#
_cell.length_a   1.000
_cell.length_b   1.000
_cell.length_c   1.000
_cell.angle_alpha   90.00
_cell.angle_beta   90.00
_cell.angle_gamma   90.00
#
_symmetry.space_group_name_H-M   'P 1'
#
loop_
_entity.id
_entity.type
_entity.pdbx_description
1 polymer ?
#
loop_
_entity_poly.entity_id
_entity_poly.type
_entity_poly.pdbx_seq_one_letter_code
_entity_poly.pdbx_strand_id
1 'polypeptide(L)' 'MNTKKKVRLSDIAQQLNISTVTVSKALSNKEGVGEDLRKEIKKVANQMGYR' A
#
# COMPACT_ATOMS: atom_id res chain seq x y z
N MET A 1 18.68 4.31 -18.83
CA MET A 1 17.58 3.33 -18.67
C MET A 1 16.62 3.85 -17.60
N ASN A 2 15.46 4.35 -18.00
CA ASN A 2 14.46 4.93 -17.10
C ASN A 2 13.73 3.84 -16.30
N THR A 3 14.23 3.48 -15.12
CA THR A 3 13.41 2.75 -14.16
C THR A 3 12.57 3.76 -13.38
N LYS A 4 11.47 4.24 -13.99
CA LYS A 4 10.34 4.73 -13.20
C LYS A 4 9.93 3.55 -12.33
N LYS A 5 10.43 3.50 -11.09
CA LYS A 5 10.03 2.50 -10.09
C LYS A 5 8.53 2.71 -9.84
N LYS A 6 7.70 2.05 -10.66
CA LYS A 6 6.28 1.93 -10.39
C LYS A 6 6.19 1.16 -9.09
N VAL A 7 5.80 1.87 -8.05
CA VAL A 7 5.62 1.31 -6.72
C VAL A 7 4.61 0.19 -6.84
N ARG A 8 4.98 -1.00 -6.35
CA ARG A 8 4.10 -2.15 -6.35
C ARG A 8 3.42 -2.25 -4.99
N LEU A 9 2.32 -3.00 -4.92
CA LEU A 9 1.71 -3.35 -3.63
C LEU A 9 2.73 -4.06 -2.72
N SER A 10 3.67 -4.81 -3.31
CA SER A 10 4.79 -5.47 -2.62
C SER A 10 5.66 -4.49 -1.86
N ASP A 11 6.04 -3.36 -2.47
CA ASP A 11 6.88 -2.35 -1.82
C ASP A 11 6.16 -1.71 -0.63
N ILE A 12 4.87 -1.36 -0.81
CA ILE A 12 4.04 -0.77 0.25
C ILE A 12 3.85 -1.77 1.40
N ALA A 13 3.62 -3.04 1.07
CA ALA A 13 3.46 -4.12 2.04
C ALA A 13 4.73 -4.33 2.87
N GLN A 14 5.90 -4.35 2.21
CA GLN A 14 7.20 -4.45 2.89
C GLN A 14 7.47 -3.24 3.78
N GLN A 15 7.15 -2.03 3.33
CA GLN A 15 7.36 -0.81 4.10
C GLN A 15 6.50 -0.75 5.37
N LEU A 16 5.26 -1.22 5.28
CA LEU A 16 4.32 -1.28 6.39
C LEU A 16 4.42 -2.57 7.21
N ASN A 17 5.35 -3.48 6.86
CA ASN A 17 5.49 -4.81 7.48
C ASN A 17 4.17 -5.59 7.56
N ILE A 18 3.36 -5.50 6.50
CA ILE A 18 2.10 -6.23 6.36
C ILE A 18 2.12 -7.10 5.11
N SER A 19 1.17 -8.01 4.98
CA SER A 19 1.05 -8.80 3.76
C SER A 19 0.49 -7.98 2.59
N THR A 20 0.89 -8.31 1.37
CA THR A 20 0.33 -7.74 0.13
C THR A 20 -1.18 -7.92 0.05
N VAL A 21 -1.71 -9.01 0.61
CA VAL A 21 -3.16 -9.24 0.74
C VAL A 21 -3.84 -8.22 1.65
N THR A 22 -3.15 -7.71 2.68
CA THR A 22 -3.65 -6.64 3.57
C THR A 22 -3.69 -5.31 2.83
N VAL A 23 -2.63 -4.98 2.07
CA VAL A 23 -2.61 -3.78 1.20
C VAL A 23 -3.71 -3.85 0.15
N SER A 24 -3.91 -5.02 -0.47
CA SER A 24 -4.98 -5.24 -1.44
C SER A 24 -6.37 -5.06 -0.81
N LYS A 25 -6.64 -5.67 0.35
CA LYS A 25 -7.89 -5.47 1.10
C LYS A 25 -8.10 -4.00 1.48
N ALA A 26 -7.04 -3.32 1.92
CA ALA A 26 -7.08 -1.92 2.31
C ALA A 26 -7.38 -1.00 1.13
N LEU A 27 -6.77 -1.23 -0.04
CA LEU A 27 -7.04 -0.47 -1.26
C LEU A 27 -8.46 -0.75 -1.78
N SER A 28 -8.92 -2.00 -1.70
CA SER A 28 -10.25 -2.43 -2.16
C SER A 28 -11.41 -2.07 -1.22
N ASN A 29 -11.21 -1.27 -0.17
CA ASN A 29 -12.26 -0.94 0.82
C ASN A 29 -12.88 -2.17 1.49
N LYS A 30 -12.16 -3.31 1.59
CA LYS A 30 -12.70 -4.48 2.27
C LYS A 30 -12.66 -4.30 3.79
N GLU A 31 -13.72 -4.75 4.43
CA GLU A 31 -13.84 -4.86 5.88
C GLU A 31 -12.74 -5.80 6.43
N GLY A 32 -12.19 -5.47 7.61
CA GLY A 32 -11.07 -6.20 8.23
C GLY A 32 -9.71 -5.52 8.18
N VAL A 33 -9.61 -4.30 7.62
CA VAL A 33 -8.45 -3.42 7.76
C VAL A 33 -8.89 -2.22 8.56
N GLY A 34 -8.34 -2.04 9.76
CA GLY A 34 -8.66 -0.89 10.61
C GLY A 34 -8.45 0.43 9.87
N GLU A 35 -9.26 1.44 10.19
CA GLU A 35 -9.22 2.74 9.52
C GLU A 35 -7.83 3.39 9.60
N ASP A 36 -7.13 3.22 10.73
CA ASP A 36 -5.76 3.67 10.94
C ASP A 36 -4.78 3.02 9.97
N LEU A 37 -4.83 1.68 9.86
CA LEU A 37 -3.97 0.91 8.96
C LEU A 37 -4.24 1.27 7.50
N ARG A 38 -5.51 1.51 7.15
CA ARG A 38 -5.91 1.97 5.83
C ARG A 38 -5.41 3.38 5.51
N LYS A 39 -5.45 4.31 6.47
CA LYS A 39 -4.89 5.65 6.33
C LYS A 39 -3.37 5.60 6.15
N GLU A 40 -2.68 4.79 6.93
CA GLU A 40 -1.24 4.54 6.80
C GLU A 40 -0.89 3.97 5.42
N ILE A 41 -1.62 2.94 4.95
CA ILE A 41 -1.44 2.36 3.60
C ILE A 41 -1.63 3.42 2.51
N LYS A 42 -2.72 4.20 2.58
CA LYS A 42 -2.97 5.29 1.61
C LYS A 42 -1.88 6.35 1.65
N LYS A 43 -1.40 6.70 2.84
CA LYS A 43 -0.35 7.71 3.04
C LYS A 43 0.98 7.23 2.45
N VAL A 44 1.42 6.02 2.80
CA VAL A 44 2.64 5.41 2.26
C VAL A 44 2.52 5.22 0.75
N ALA A 45 1.40 4.69 0.24
CA ALA A 45 1.16 4.56 -1.19
C ALA A 45 1.30 5.91 -1.91
N ASN A 46 0.69 6.96 -1.38
CA ASN A 46 0.75 8.30 -1.96
C ASN A 46 2.17 8.90 -1.90
N GLN A 47 2.88 8.76 -0.76
CA GLN A 47 4.27 9.19 -0.62
C GLN A 47 5.23 8.45 -1.56
N MET A 48 4.96 7.18 -1.80
CA MET A 48 5.74 6.37 -2.71
C MET A 48 5.40 6.67 -4.19
N GLY A 49 4.32 7.40 -4.48
CA GLY A 49 3.90 7.72 -5.85
C GLY A 49 3.12 6.57 -6.52
N TYR A 50 2.50 5.72 -5.71
CA TYR A 50 1.55 4.71 -6.16
C TYR A 50 0.29 5.40 -6.68
N ARG A 51 0.00 5.23 -7.98
CA ARG A 51 -1.18 5.75 -8.67
C ARG A 51 -1.86 4.63 -9.43
#